data_AF-A0A8T7IXZ8-F1
#
_entry.id   AF-A0A8T7IXZ8-F1
#
_cell.length_a   1.000
_cell.length_b   1.000
_cell.length_c   1.000
_cell.angle_alpha   90.00
_cell.angle_beta   90.00
_cell.angle_gamma   90.00
#
_symmetry.space_group_name_H-M   'P 1'
#
loop_
_entity.id
_entity.type
_entity.pdbx_description
1 polymer ?
#
loop_
_entity_poly.entity_id
_entity_poly.type
_entity_poly.pdbx_seq_one_letter_code
_entity_poly.pdbx_strand_id
1 'polypeptide(L)'
;MKIKKLPLVMVATAIMYISGCASISKEQCELGDWYQIGLADGQKGKENSAADYSKDCAEFKVKVDLDKYNQGRAEGLNSYCSYDNGVFVGEQAGIYQNVCPADLSAEFLAGYRPHFNVTSTQNKIRDKRIEASVLEETIKDKETDKNTKSDAKANLKVVKEDIRQLNDSLNTYEYELAIHKIDREIMLTQRQLEDAKEQDKVQIVKRLKELQENKSMIEDMKLTEEGIRSIKSVVELFK
;
A
#
# COMPACT_ATOMS: atom_id res chain seq x y z
N MET A 1 5.30 72.08 -18.04
CA MET A 1 5.12 70.64 -18.41
C MET A 1 5.54 69.75 -17.25
N LYS A 2 4.60 69.09 -16.56
CA LYS A 2 4.78 67.76 -15.92
C LYS A 2 3.40 67.11 -15.80
N ILE A 3 3.04 66.27 -16.76
CA ILE A 3 1.81 65.46 -16.76
C ILE A 3 2.10 64.21 -15.91
N LYS A 4 1.37 64.03 -14.80
CA LYS A 4 1.47 62.83 -13.96
C LYS A 4 0.60 61.72 -14.57
N LYS A 5 1.19 60.54 -14.73
CA LYS A 5 0.57 59.34 -15.30
C LYS A 5 -0.43 58.71 -14.30
N LEU A 6 -1.62 58.41 -14.79
CA LEU A 6 -2.67 57.66 -14.09
C LEU A 6 -2.36 56.14 -14.23
N PRO A 7 -2.35 55.33 -13.15
CA PRO A 7 -2.27 53.88 -13.31
C PRO A 7 -3.68 53.32 -13.51
N LEU A 8 -3.86 52.74 -14.70
CA LEU A 8 -4.99 51.97 -15.17
C LEU A 8 -5.25 50.78 -14.23
N VAL A 9 -6.39 50.79 -13.56
CA VAL A 9 -6.97 49.65 -12.85
C VAL A 9 -7.32 48.59 -13.90
N MET A 10 -6.54 47.51 -13.96
CA MET A 10 -6.87 46.31 -14.73
C MET A 10 -6.98 45.14 -13.75
N VAL A 11 -8.13 45.07 -13.07
CA VAL A 11 -8.54 43.89 -12.30
C VAL A 11 -8.89 42.81 -13.32
N ALA A 12 -7.90 42.00 -13.68
CA ALA A 12 -8.09 40.78 -14.43
C ALA A 12 -8.75 39.77 -13.49
N THR A 13 -10.07 39.69 -13.53
CA THR A 13 -10.86 38.65 -12.88
C THR A 13 -10.50 37.32 -13.54
N ALA A 14 -9.56 36.60 -12.92
CA ALA A 14 -9.27 35.22 -13.26
C ALA A 14 -10.52 34.39 -12.91
N ILE A 15 -11.32 34.08 -13.92
CA ILE A 15 -12.40 33.10 -13.83
C ILE A 15 -11.73 31.75 -13.57
N MET A 16 -11.68 31.37 -12.30
CA MET A 16 -11.30 30.03 -11.87
C MET A 16 -12.45 29.11 -12.32
N TYR A 17 -12.33 28.55 -13.51
CA TYR A 17 -13.20 27.47 -13.94
C TYR A 17 -12.96 26.31 -12.99
N ILE A 18 -13.95 26.04 -12.14
CA ILE A 18 -14.01 24.83 -11.33
C ILE A 18 -14.29 23.71 -12.34
N SER A 19 -13.26 23.18 -12.98
CA SER A 19 -13.39 21.92 -13.70
C SER A 19 -13.75 20.88 -12.66
N GLY A 20 -14.99 20.39 -12.70
CA GLY A 20 -15.31 19.13 -12.04
C GLY A 20 -14.28 18.11 -12.47
N CYS A 21 -13.78 17.29 -11.55
CA CYS A 21 -12.89 16.19 -11.89
C CYS A 21 -13.65 15.21 -12.77
N ALA A 22 -13.68 15.45 -14.09
CA ALA A 22 -14.18 14.50 -15.05
C ALA A 22 -13.27 13.27 -14.98
N SER A 23 -13.89 12.10 -14.78
CA SER A 23 -13.18 10.83 -14.64
C SER A 23 -12.60 10.33 -15.97
N ILE A 24 -13.04 10.93 -17.09
CA ILE A 24 -12.72 10.59 -18.47
C ILE A 24 -12.76 11.85 -19.36
N SER A 25 -11.93 11.90 -20.41
CA SER A 25 -11.93 13.02 -21.36
C SER A 25 -13.01 12.86 -22.44
N LYS A 26 -13.40 13.98 -23.07
CA LYS A 26 -14.31 13.95 -24.22
C LYS A 26 -13.75 13.11 -25.36
N GLU A 27 -12.46 13.21 -25.66
CA GLU A 27 -11.83 12.41 -26.71
C GLU A 27 -11.90 10.92 -26.41
N GLN A 28 -11.74 10.51 -25.14
CA GLN A 28 -11.88 9.11 -24.73
C GLN A 28 -13.31 8.59 -24.89
N CYS A 29 -14.31 9.42 -24.56
CA CYS A 29 -15.71 9.09 -24.84
C CYS A 29 -15.93 8.89 -26.35
N GLU A 30 -15.48 9.83 -27.19
CA GLU A 30 -15.69 9.81 -28.64
C GLU A 30 -14.91 8.69 -29.34
N LEU A 31 -13.72 8.34 -28.86
CA LEU A 31 -12.93 7.20 -29.37
C LEU A 31 -13.66 5.86 -29.14
N GLY A 32 -14.29 5.70 -27.98
CA GLY A 32 -15.17 4.57 -27.68
C GLY A 32 -14.49 3.21 -27.52
N ASP A 33 -13.17 3.16 -27.29
CA ASP A 33 -12.46 1.90 -26.97
C ASP A 33 -12.66 1.50 -25.50
N TRP A 34 -13.91 1.17 -25.18
CA TRP A 34 -14.35 0.87 -23.82
C TRP A 34 -13.65 -0.35 -23.23
N TYR A 35 -13.30 -1.32 -24.08
CA TYR A 35 -12.53 -2.47 -23.65
C TYR A 35 -11.14 -2.08 -23.14
N GLN A 36 -10.39 -1.28 -23.89
CA GLN A 36 -9.04 -0.86 -23.47
C GLN A 36 -9.09 0.06 -22.24
N ILE A 37 -10.12 0.91 -22.13
CA ILE A 37 -10.34 1.73 -20.92
C ILE A 37 -10.58 0.82 -19.71
N GLY A 38 -11.45 -0.18 -19.85
CA GLY A 38 -11.70 -1.18 -18.81
C GLY A 38 -10.44 -1.94 -18.44
N LEU A 39 -9.69 -2.44 -19.42
CA LEU A 39 -8.45 -3.17 -19.23
C LEU A 39 -7.43 -2.36 -18.42
N ALA A 40 -7.21 -1.10 -18.80
CA ALA A 40 -6.29 -0.21 -18.09
C ALA A 40 -6.74 0.11 -16.67
N ASP A 41 -8.05 0.26 -16.44
CA ASP A 41 -8.62 0.46 -15.09
C ASP A 41 -8.43 -0.77 -14.21
N GLY A 42 -8.69 -1.96 -14.76
CA GLY A 42 -8.50 -3.24 -14.08
C GLY A 42 -7.03 -3.49 -13.71
N GLN A 43 -6.10 -3.23 -14.63
CA GLN A 43 -4.66 -3.33 -14.39
C GLN A 43 -4.16 -2.39 -13.28
N LYS A 44 -4.86 -1.26 -13.09
CA LYS A 44 -4.57 -0.29 -12.01
C LYS A 44 -5.28 -0.61 -10.70
N GLY A 45 -6.12 -1.65 -10.67
CA GLY A 45 -6.93 -2.01 -9.51
C GLY A 45 -7.94 -0.94 -9.13
N LYS A 46 -8.45 -0.18 -10.10
CA LYS A 46 -9.47 0.82 -9.84
C LYS A 46 -10.81 0.15 -9.52
N GLU A 47 -11.60 0.83 -8.70
CA GLU A 47 -13.02 0.51 -8.53
C GLU A 47 -13.76 0.61 -9.86
N ASN A 48 -15.00 0.10 -9.89
CA ASN A 48 -15.77 0.11 -11.12
C ASN A 48 -16.29 1.53 -11.42
N SER A 49 -15.71 2.18 -12.43
CA SER A 49 -16.05 3.55 -12.84
C SER A 49 -17.16 3.62 -13.90
N ALA A 50 -17.83 2.50 -14.21
CA ALA A 50 -18.85 2.42 -15.27
C ALA A 50 -19.95 3.48 -15.15
N ALA A 51 -20.42 3.72 -13.93
CA ALA A 51 -21.46 4.70 -13.65
C ALA A 51 -20.96 6.13 -13.89
N ASP A 52 -19.73 6.42 -13.45
CA ASP A 52 -19.09 7.73 -13.65
C ASP A 52 -18.84 8.00 -15.14
N TYR A 53 -18.33 7.01 -15.87
CA TYR A 53 -18.14 7.12 -17.32
C TYR A 53 -19.45 7.32 -18.07
N SER A 54 -20.52 6.61 -17.66
CA SER A 54 -21.85 6.79 -18.26
C SER A 54 -22.37 8.20 -18.06
N LYS A 55 -22.15 8.77 -16.86
CA LYS A 55 -22.55 10.14 -16.53
C LYS A 55 -21.73 11.15 -17.32
N ASP A 56 -20.41 11.06 -17.29
CA ASP A 56 -19.50 12.03 -17.89
C ASP A 56 -19.64 12.05 -19.43
N CYS A 57 -19.73 10.88 -20.08
CA CYS A 57 -19.90 10.83 -21.54
C CYS A 57 -21.29 11.24 -22.03
N ALA A 58 -22.32 11.14 -21.17
CA ALA A 58 -23.66 11.62 -21.50
C ALA A 58 -23.70 13.15 -21.69
N GLU A 59 -22.81 13.91 -21.02
CA GLU A 59 -22.66 15.36 -21.24
C GLU A 59 -22.24 15.68 -22.68
N PHE A 60 -21.48 14.77 -23.30
CA PHE A 60 -21.07 14.85 -24.71
C PHE A 60 -22.01 14.12 -25.66
N LYS A 61 -23.16 13.64 -25.15
CA LYS A 61 -24.15 12.85 -25.90
C LYS A 61 -23.59 11.54 -26.46
N VAL A 62 -22.57 10.99 -25.81
CA VAL A 62 -21.95 9.71 -26.17
C VAL A 62 -22.46 8.62 -25.23
N LYS A 63 -22.83 7.46 -25.80
CA LYS A 63 -23.24 6.28 -25.04
C LYS A 63 -22.04 5.35 -24.81
N VAL A 64 -21.85 4.95 -23.56
CA VAL A 64 -20.79 4.02 -23.13
C VAL A 64 -21.18 2.57 -23.42
N ASP A 65 -20.23 1.76 -23.91
CA ASP A 65 -20.37 0.30 -23.98
C ASP A 65 -19.91 -0.33 -22.65
N LEU A 66 -20.87 -0.49 -21.74
CA LEU A 66 -20.61 -1.02 -20.39
C LEU A 66 -20.16 -2.48 -20.40
N ASP A 67 -20.63 -3.27 -21.36
CA ASP A 67 -20.26 -4.69 -21.44
C ASP A 67 -18.80 -4.82 -21.85
N LYS A 68 -18.36 -4.04 -22.84
CA LYS A 68 -16.94 -3.97 -23.22
C LYS A 68 -16.06 -3.46 -22.10
N TYR A 69 -16.49 -2.40 -21.40
CA TYR A 69 -15.75 -1.88 -20.25
C TYR A 69 -15.59 -2.94 -19.14
N ASN A 70 -16.68 -3.58 -18.73
CA ASN A 70 -16.64 -4.58 -17.67
C ASN A 70 -15.81 -5.81 -18.08
N GLN A 71 -15.88 -6.23 -19.35
CA GLN A 71 -15.06 -7.30 -19.89
C GLN A 71 -13.57 -6.96 -19.80
N GLY A 72 -13.17 -5.78 -20.30
CA GLY A 72 -11.79 -5.33 -20.22
C GLY A 72 -11.32 -5.21 -18.77
N ARG A 73 -12.14 -4.63 -17.89
CA ARG A 73 -11.80 -4.48 -16.47
C ARG A 73 -11.61 -5.82 -15.77
N ALA A 74 -12.47 -6.80 -16.03
CA ALA A 74 -12.30 -8.14 -15.50
C ALA A 74 -10.97 -8.77 -15.96
N GLU A 75 -10.62 -8.63 -17.24
CA GLU A 75 -9.33 -9.10 -17.76
C GLU A 75 -8.14 -8.38 -17.11
N GLY A 76 -8.22 -7.06 -16.93
CA GLY A 76 -7.17 -6.28 -16.29
C GLY A 76 -6.94 -6.68 -14.84
N LEU A 77 -8.02 -6.99 -14.12
CA LEU A 77 -7.96 -7.46 -12.74
C LEU A 77 -7.24 -8.80 -12.59
N ASN A 78 -7.19 -9.65 -13.63
CA ASN A 78 -6.39 -10.88 -13.57
C ASN A 78 -4.91 -10.60 -13.32
N SER A 79 -4.39 -9.49 -13.85
CA SER A 79 -2.99 -9.08 -13.63
C SER A 79 -2.79 -8.37 -12.30
N TYR A 80 -3.71 -7.48 -11.93
CA TYR A 80 -3.66 -6.74 -10.66
C TYR A 80 -3.81 -7.67 -9.46
N CYS A 81 -4.69 -8.66 -9.53
CA CYS A 81 -5.02 -9.58 -8.45
C CYS A 81 -4.08 -10.78 -8.37
N SER A 82 -2.79 -10.49 -8.45
CA SER A 82 -1.69 -11.45 -8.30
C SER A 82 -1.02 -11.29 -6.94
N TYR A 83 -0.36 -12.36 -6.49
CA TYR A 83 0.45 -12.32 -5.26
C TYR A 83 1.52 -11.22 -5.32
N ASP A 84 2.29 -11.16 -6.41
CA ASP A 84 3.39 -10.21 -6.57
C ASP A 84 2.91 -8.75 -6.54
N ASN A 85 1.79 -8.45 -7.20
CA ASN A 85 1.22 -7.12 -7.12
C ASN A 85 0.62 -6.84 -5.74
N GLY A 86 0.07 -7.85 -5.05
CA GLY A 86 -0.31 -7.75 -3.64
C GLY A 86 0.86 -7.34 -2.76
N VAL A 87 2.01 -8.01 -2.90
CA VAL A 87 3.28 -7.65 -2.22
C VAL A 87 3.64 -6.20 -2.50
N PHE A 88 3.70 -5.81 -3.78
CA PHE A 88 4.03 -4.45 -4.19
C PHE A 88 3.11 -3.40 -3.54
N VAL A 89 1.80 -3.58 -3.62
CA VAL A 89 0.82 -2.65 -3.02
C VAL A 89 0.98 -2.59 -1.50
N GLY A 90 1.20 -3.74 -0.84
CA GLY A 90 1.42 -3.81 0.60
C GLY A 90 2.70 -3.10 1.03
N GLU A 91 3.80 -3.26 0.30
CA GLU A 91 5.08 -2.61 0.58
C GLU A 91 5.01 -1.08 0.44
N GLN A 92 4.13 -0.57 -0.43
CA GLN A 92 3.85 0.87 -0.55
C GLN A 92 2.86 1.39 0.51
N ALA A 93 2.35 0.53 1.39
CA ALA A 93 1.20 0.82 2.26
C ALA A 93 -0.01 1.39 1.49
N GLY A 94 -0.20 0.93 0.24
CA GLY A 94 -1.34 1.31 -0.59
C GLY A 94 -2.64 0.75 -0.03
N ILE A 95 -3.74 1.50 -0.14
CA ILE A 95 -5.05 1.03 0.32
C ILE A 95 -5.65 0.12 -0.75
N TYR A 96 -5.89 -1.14 -0.39
CA TYR A 96 -6.61 -2.07 -1.25
C TYR A 96 -8.12 -1.81 -1.24
N GLN A 97 -8.68 -1.56 -2.42
CA GLN A 97 -10.09 -1.20 -2.62
C GLN A 97 -11.04 -2.41 -2.77
N ASN A 98 -10.62 -3.61 -2.34
CA ASN A 98 -11.43 -4.83 -2.45
C ASN A 98 -11.92 -5.15 -3.87
N VAL A 99 -11.12 -4.81 -4.88
CA VAL A 99 -11.49 -4.91 -6.31
C VAL A 99 -11.30 -6.32 -6.89
N CYS A 100 -10.59 -7.21 -6.21
CA CYS A 100 -10.32 -8.53 -6.73
C CYS A 100 -11.54 -9.44 -6.67
N PRO A 101 -11.85 -10.15 -7.76
CA PRO A 101 -12.82 -11.23 -7.78
C PRO A 101 -12.53 -12.30 -6.70
N ALA A 102 -13.56 -13.04 -6.28
CA ALA A 102 -13.45 -13.99 -5.16
C ALA A 102 -12.35 -15.05 -5.37
N ASP A 103 -12.23 -15.56 -6.58
CA ASP A 103 -11.24 -16.57 -7.01
C ASP A 103 -9.80 -16.05 -7.02
N LEU A 104 -9.59 -14.74 -7.21
CA LEU A 104 -8.26 -14.12 -7.22
C LEU A 104 -7.89 -13.42 -5.90
N SER A 105 -8.90 -13.08 -5.10
CA SER A 105 -8.73 -12.29 -3.88
C SER A 105 -7.78 -12.94 -2.87
N ALA A 106 -7.80 -14.27 -2.75
CA ALA A 106 -6.95 -14.98 -1.81
C ALA A 106 -5.45 -14.80 -2.12
N GLU A 107 -5.08 -14.90 -3.40
CA GLU A 107 -3.69 -14.83 -3.83
C GLU A 107 -3.13 -13.41 -3.69
N PHE A 108 -3.92 -12.40 -4.07
CA PHE A 108 -3.57 -10.99 -3.84
C PHE A 108 -3.44 -10.68 -2.34
N LEU A 109 -4.41 -11.11 -1.52
CA LEU A 109 -4.41 -10.83 -0.08
C LEU A 109 -3.27 -11.52 0.67
N ALA A 110 -2.84 -12.70 0.20
CA ALA A 110 -1.68 -13.40 0.73
C ALA A 110 -0.40 -12.55 0.57
N GLY A 111 -0.20 -11.94 -0.61
CA GLY A 111 0.91 -11.00 -0.82
C GLY A 111 0.72 -9.68 -0.08
N TYR A 112 -0.50 -9.13 -0.07
CA TYR A 112 -0.80 -7.80 0.43
C TYR A 112 -0.72 -7.66 1.96
N ARG A 113 -1.45 -8.49 2.71
CA ARG A 113 -1.68 -8.24 4.16
C ARG A 113 -0.39 -8.24 4.99
N PRO A 114 0.52 -9.23 4.86
CA PRO A 114 1.72 -9.27 5.68
C PRO A 114 2.63 -8.05 5.43
N HIS A 115 2.77 -7.65 4.16
CA HIS A 115 3.59 -6.50 3.79
C HIS A 115 2.94 -5.17 4.21
N PHE A 116 1.64 -5.01 4.00
CA PHE A 116 0.90 -3.82 4.43
C PHE A 116 0.97 -3.61 5.94
N ASN A 117 0.80 -4.67 6.73
CA ASN A 117 0.80 -4.57 8.20
C ASN A 117 2.15 -4.06 8.72
N VAL A 118 3.26 -4.56 8.17
CA VAL A 118 4.62 -4.09 8.50
C VAL A 118 4.79 -2.63 8.09
N THR A 119 4.62 -2.30 6.80
CA THR A 119 4.88 -0.94 6.29
C THR A 119 3.96 0.10 6.94
N SER A 120 2.66 -0.20 7.08
CA SER A 120 1.69 0.71 7.71
C SER A 120 2.05 0.99 9.17
N THR A 121 2.49 -0.03 9.92
CA THR A 121 2.90 0.14 11.32
C THR A 121 4.20 0.94 11.43
N GLN A 122 5.17 0.69 10.55
CA GLN A 122 6.40 1.49 10.48
C GLN A 122 6.10 2.97 10.18
N ASN A 123 5.17 3.25 9.26
CA ASN A 123 4.72 4.61 8.96
C ASN A 123 4.10 5.28 10.21
N LYS A 124 3.20 4.59 10.92
CA LYS A 124 2.59 5.09 12.17
C LYS A 124 3.64 5.40 13.25
N ILE A 125 4.63 4.52 13.43
CA ILE A 125 5.73 4.74 14.38
C ILE A 125 6.53 5.98 14.01
N ARG A 126 6.85 6.15 12.73
CA ARG A 126 7.57 7.34 12.24
C ARG A 126 6.79 8.61 12.54
N ASP A 127 5.50 8.63 12.24
CA ASP A 127 4.65 9.81 12.46
C ASP A 127 4.55 10.16 13.95
N LYS A 128 4.38 9.15 14.82
CA LYS A 128 4.41 9.33 16.28
C LYS A 128 5.77 9.80 16.80
N ARG A 129 6.88 9.37 16.21
CA ARG A 129 8.22 9.86 16.58
C ARG A 129 8.41 11.33 16.21
N ILE A 130 7.86 11.77 15.07
CA ILE A 130 7.84 13.18 14.69
C ILE A 130 7.01 13.99 15.70
N GLU A 131 5.81 13.51 16.05
CA GLU A 131 4.96 14.12 17.08
C GLU A 131 5.71 14.26 18.42
N ALA A 132 6.38 13.19 18.87
CA ALA A 132 7.19 13.22 20.08
C ALA A 132 8.31 14.27 20.02
N SER A 133 8.99 14.41 18.87
CA SER A 133 10.05 15.41 18.68
C SER A 133 9.52 16.83 18.86
N VAL A 134 8.37 17.15 18.27
CA VAL A 134 7.74 18.47 18.39
C VAL A 134 7.34 18.78 19.84
N LEU A 135 6.79 17.80 20.54
CA LEU A 135 6.46 17.94 21.97
C LEU A 135 7.71 18.14 22.83
N GLU A 136 8.79 17.42 22.54
CA GLU A 136 10.08 17.58 23.24
C GLU A 136 10.70 18.95 23.00
N GLU A 137 10.60 19.50 21.80
CA GLU A 137 11.02 20.87 21.49
C GLU A 137 10.19 21.91 22.26
N THR A 138 8.87 21.75 22.29
CA THR A 138 7.95 22.61 23.06
C THR A 138 8.28 22.62 24.56
N ILE A 139 8.67 21.47 25.12
CA ILE A 139 9.06 21.36 26.52
C ILE A 139 10.39 22.08 26.81
N LYS A 140 11.33 22.04 25.86
CA LYS A 140 12.67 22.63 25.98
C LYS A 140 12.68 24.14 25.72
N ASP A 141 11.73 24.64 24.94
CA ASP A 141 11.63 26.06 24.62
C ASP A 141 11.46 26.91 25.89
N LYS A 142 12.24 27.97 26.03
CA LYS A 142 12.25 28.83 27.22
C LYS A 142 11.05 29.78 27.26
N GLU A 143 10.56 30.20 26.10
CA GLU A 143 9.48 31.19 25.98
C GLU A 143 8.09 30.57 26.20
N THR A 144 7.94 29.26 25.98
CA THR A 144 6.69 28.54 26.23
C THR A 144 6.27 28.56 27.71
N ASP A 145 4.99 28.85 27.98
CA ASP A 145 4.45 28.96 29.33
C ASP A 145 4.36 27.61 30.07
N LYS A 146 4.17 27.68 31.39
CA LYS A 146 4.18 26.49 32.27
C LYS A 146 3.01 25.52 31.99
N ASN A 147 1.83 26.03 31.65
CA ASN A 147 0.66 25.19 31.41
C ASN A 147 0.84 24.42 30.11
N THR A 148 1.24 25.10 29.03
CA THR A 148 1.56 24.47 27.74
C THR A 148 2.66 23.40 27.87
N LYS A 149 3.71 23.67 28.67
CA LYS A 149 4.74 22.65 28.98
C LYS A 149 4.20 21.46 29.75
N SER A 150 3.25 21.68 30.65
CA SER A 150 2.62 20.60 31.42
C SER A 150 1.79 19.70 30.49
N ASP A 151 0.99 20.30 29.61
CA ASP A 151 0.17 19.58 28.63
C ASP A 151 1.05 18.81 27.63
N ALA A 152 2.12 19.44 27.13
CA ALA A 152 3.08 18.78 26.24
C ALA A 152 3.75 17.57 26.89
N LYS A 153 4.08 17.62 28.20
CA LYS A 153 4.61 16.47 28.94
C LYS A 153 3.59 15.34 29.09
N ALA A 154 2.33 15.68 29.36
CA ALA A 154 1.26 14.69 29.46
C ALA A 154 1.07 13.99 28.10
N ASN A 155 0.99 14.75 27.01
CA ASN A 155 0.86 14.22 25.65
C ASN A 155 2.08 13.38 25.25
N LEU A 156 3.30 13.83 25.57
CA LEU A 156 4.52 13.09 25.27
C LEU A 156 4.55 11.71 25.94
N LYS A 157 4.00 11.60 27.16
CA LYS A 157 3.88 10.30 27.83
C LYS A 157 2.94 9.35 27.07
N VAL A 158 1.81 9.87 26.58
CA VAL A 158 0.85 9.09 25.77
C VAL A 158 1.51 8.65 24.46
N VAL A 159 2.14 9.57 23.72
CA VAL A 159 2.82 9.26 22.46
C VAL A 159 3.94 8.23 22.65
N LYS A 160 4.69 8.29 23.75
CA LYS A 160 5.74 7.29 24.05
C LYS A 160 5.15 5.91 24.31
N GLU A 161 3.99 5.82 24.96
CA GLU A 161 3.29 4.55 25.14
C GLU A 161 2.71 4.03 23.82
N ASP A 162 2.12 4.90 22.99
CA ASP A 162 1.66 4.53 21.64
C ASP A 162 2.81 3.94 20.80
N ILE A 163 3.98 4.59 20.82
CA ILE A 163 5.18 4.09 20.13
C ILE A 163 5.57 2.71 20.67
N ARG A 164 5.52 2.49 21.99
CA ARG A 164 5.83 1.19 22.59
C ARG A 164 4.90 0.10 22.06
N GLN A 165 3.59 0.34 22.10
CA GLN A 165 2.57 -0.60 21.62
C GLN A 165 2.68 -0.88 20.12
N LEU A 166 2.97 0.16 19.32
CA LEU A 166 3.18 0.01 17.89
C LEU A 166 4.46 -0.81 17.59
N ASN A 167 5.53 -0.66 18.38
CA ASN A 167 6.71 -1.52 18.23
C ASN A 167 6.40 -2.98 18.58
N ASP A 168 5.61 -3.23 19.63
CA ASP A 168 5.18 -4.59 19.99
C ASP A 168 4.34 -5.23 18.86
N SER A 169 3.48 -4.43 18.21
CA SER A 169 2.70 -4.85 17.05
C SER A 169 3.58 -5.09 15.82
N LEU A 170 4.52 -4.18 15.54
CA LEU A 170 5.45 -4.29 14.41
C LEU A 170 6.28 -5.57 14.51
N ASN A 171 6.82 -5.83 15.70
CA ASN A 171 7.52 -7.05 16.06
C ASN A 171 6.73 -8.32 15.71
N THR A 172 5.42 -8.32 15.99
CA THR A 172 4.52 -9.42 15.63
C THR A 172 4.35 -9.55 14.12
N TYR A 173 4.13 -8.44 13.41
CA TYR A 173 3.96 -8.45 11.95
C TYR A 173 5.23 -8.81 11.20
N GLU A 174 6.41 -8.41 11.68
CA GLU A 174 7.70 -8.79 11.09
C GLU A 174 7.94 -10.30 11.23
N TYR A 175 7.55 -10.90 12.35
CA TYR A 175 7.54 -12.36 12.50
C TYR A 175 6.57 -13.03 11.53
N GLU A 176 5.32 -12.57 11.45
CA GLU A 176 4.31 -13.14 10.56
C GLU A 176 4.75 -13.07 9.09
N LEU A 177 5.35 -11.94 8.69
CA LEU A 177 5.90 -11.76 7.36
C LEU A 177 7.06 -12.73 7.10
N ALA A 178 7.94 -12.94 8.06
CA ALA A 178 9.07 -13.86 7.92
C ALA A 178 8.58 -15.31 7.69
N ILE A 179 7.64 -15.78 8.52
CA ILE A 179 7.02 -17.10 8.37
C ILE A 179 6.30 -17.21 7.03
N HIS A 180 5.52 -16.20 6.66
CA HIS A 180 4.79 -16.18 5.41
C HIS A 180 5.71 -16.32 4.18
N LYS A 181 6.86 -15.61 4.18
CA LYS A 181 7.85 -15.72 3.10
C LYS A 181 8.42 -17.13 2.98
N ILE A 182 8.74 -17.76 4.10
CA ILE A 182 9.24 -19.15 4.10
C ILE A 182 8.17 -20.12 3.64
N ASP A 183 6.94 -19.99 4.13
CA ASP A 183 5.82 -20.84 3.72
C ASP A 183 5.53 -20.72 2.22
N ARG A 184 5.61 -19.50 1.68
CA ARG A 184 5.49 -19.25 0.25
C ARG A 184 6.59 -19.97 -0.53
N GLU A 185 7.84 -19.88 -0.08
CA GLU A 185 8.97 -20.53 -0.75
C GLU A 185 8.89 -22.06 -0.67
N ILE A 186 8.48 -22.61 0.49
CA ILE A 186 8.22 -24.04 0.66
C ILE A 186 7.16 -24.50 -0.34
N MET A 187 6.03 -23.81 -0.42
CA MET A 187 4.95 -24.15 -1.35
C MET A 187 5.42 -24.12 -2.81
N LEU A 188 6.19 -23.10 -3.22
CA LEU A 188 6.73 -23.01 -4.57
C LEU A 188 7.73 -24.14 -4.86
N THR A 189 8.59 -24.46 -3.88
CA THR A 189 9.60 -25.51 -4.00
C THR A 189 8.96 -26.90 -4.02
N GLN A 190 7.86 -27.12 -3.28
CA GLN A 190 7.06 -28.34 -3.34
C GLN A 190 6.45 -28.52 -4.73
N ARG A 191 5.86 -27.47 -5.31
CA ARG A 191 5.36 -27.52 -6.68
C ARG A 191 6.46 -27.83 -7.69
N GLN A 192 7.64 -27.22 -7.54
CA GLN A 192 8.80 -27.54 -8.37
C GLN A 192 9.23 -29.01 -8.25
N LEU A 193 9.12 -29.61 -7.06
CA LEU A 193 9.44 -31.02 -6.83
C LEU A 193 8.51 -31.97 -7.58
N GLU A 194 7.22 -31.64 -7.65
CA GLU A 194 6.20 -32.44 -8.34
C GLU A 194 6.49 -32.58 -9.83
N ASP A 195 6.99 -31.50 -10.46
CA ASP A 195 7.28 -31.45 -11.90
C ASP A 195 8.74 -31.82 -12.24
N ALA A 196 9.60 -32.05 -11.25
CA ALA A 196 11.04 -32.21 -11.44
C ALA A 196 11.44 -33.60 -11.97
N LYS A 197 12.50 -33.62 -12.80
CA LYS A 197 13.20 -34.85 -13.18
C LYS A 197 13.92 -35.44 -11.97
N GLU A 198 14.07 -36.77 -11.95
CA GLU A 198 14.63 -37.50 -10.81
C GLU A 198 16.00 -36.98 -10.34
N GLN A 199 16.85 -36.59 -11.29
CA GLN A 199 18.18 -36.02 -11.04
C GLN A 199 18.14 -34.67 -10.30
N ASP A 200 17.08 -33.87 -10.48
CA ASP A 200 16.95 -32.54 -9.90
C ASP A 200 16.27 -32.58 -8.52
N LYS A 201 15.51 -33.66 -8.23
CA LYS A 201 14.77 -33.84 -6.98
C LYS A 201 15.66 -33.82 -5.75
N VAL A 202 16.88 -34.35 -5.83
CA VAL A 202 17.84 -34.39 -4.71
C VAL A 202 18.11 -32.97 -4.18
N GLN A 203 18.36 -32.02 -5.09
CA GLN A 203 18.64 -30.64 -4.72
C GLN A 203 17.40 -29.91 -4.17
N ILE A 204 16.23 -30.19 -4.75
CA ILE A 204 14.96 -29.59 -4.33
C ILE A 204 14.57 -30.07 -2.93
N VAL A 205 14.70 -31.38 -2.64
CA VAL A 205 14.45 -31.94 -1.30
C VAL A 205 15.40 -31.35 -0.27
N LYS A 206 16.68 -31.14 -0.63
CA LYS A 206 17.64 -30.45 0.24
C LYS A 206 17.17 -29.03 0.57
N ARG A 207 16.74 -28.24 -0.42
CA ARG A 207 16.22 -26.88 -0.20
C ARG A 207 14.98 -26.88 0.68
N LEU A 208 14.04 -27.81 0.48
CA LEU A 208 12.85 -27.95 1.34
C LEU A 208 13.22 -28.18 2.79
N LYS A 209 14.20 -29.05 3.05
CA LYS A 209 14.69 -29.31 4.40
C LYS A 209 15.29 -28.05 5.04
N GLU A 210 16.13 -27.31 4.31
CA GLU A 210 16.69 -26.04 4.78
C GLU A 210 15.60 -25.02 5.13
N LEU A 211 14.56 -24.90 4.29
CA LEU A 211 13.44 -24.00 4.53
C LEU A 211 12.63 -24.40 5.78
N GLN A 212 12.40 -25.70 5.98
CA GLN A 212 11.72 -26.21 7.17
C GLN A 212 12.52 -25.97 8.45
N GLU A 213 13.84 -26.17 8.41
CA GLU A 213 14.75 -25.87 9.52
C GLU A 213 14.75 -24.37 9.85
N ASN A 214 14.81 -23.51 8.83
CA ASN A 214 14.72 -22.07 9.00
C ASN A 214 13.38 -21.64 9.61
N LYS A 215 12.26 -22.25 9.17
CA LYS A 215 10.93 -21.99 9.74
C LYS A 215 10.91 -22.34 11.23
N SER A 216 11.36 -23.55 11.58
CA SER A 216 11.41 -24.02 12.97
C SER A 216 12.23 -23.07 13.84
N MET A 217 13.39 -22.63 13.35
CA MET A 217 14.24 -21.67 14.07
C MET A 217 13.51 -20.35 14.37
N ILE A 218 12.78 -19.78 13.40
CA ILE A 218 12.03 -18.53 13.61
C ILE A 218 10.85 -18.74 14.58
N GLU A 219 10.16 -19.88 14.49
CA GLU A 219 9.08 -20.24 15.42
C GLU A 219 9.59 -20.38 16.85
N ASP A 220 10.75 -21.01 17.05
CA ASP A 220 11.40 -21.14 18.37
C ASP A 220 11.85 -19.78 18.92
N MET A 221 12.36 -18.88 18.07
CA MET A 221 12.76 -17.52 18.48
C MET A 221 11.59 -16.70 19.01
N LYS A 222 10.38 -16.85 18.46
CA LYS A 222 9.17 -16.14 18.96
C LYS A 222 8.81 -16.50 20.40
N LEU A 223 9.20 -17.69 20.86
CA LEU A 223 8.91 -18.16 22.23
C LEU A 223 9.87 -17.57 23.28
N THR A 224 10.86 -16.76 22.87
CA THR A 224 11.82 -16.11 23.78
C THR A 224 11.54 -14.60 23.86
N GLU A 225 11.50 -14.03 25.08
CA GLU A 225 11.22 -12.60 25.32
C GLU A 225 12.19 -11.64 24.58
N GLU A 226 13.38 -12.11 24.22
CA GLU A 226 14.42 -11.34 23.50
C GLU A 226 14.49 -11.64 22.00
N GLY A 227 13.84 -12.71 21.51
CA GLY A 227 14.04 -13.23 20.15
C GLY A 227 13.49 -12.34 19.04
N ILE A 228 12.48 -11.52 19.33
CA ILE A 228 11.78 -10.74 18.30
C ILE A 228 12.65 -9.62 17.72
N ARG A 229 13.57 -9.02 18.51
CA ARG A 229 14.52 -8.02 18.00
C ARG A 229 15.56 -8.59 17.02
N SER A 230 15.78 -9.91 17.03
CA SER A 230 16.79 -10.59 16.21
C SER A 230 16.25 -11.14 14.87
N ILE A 231 14.93 -11.21 14.69
CA ILE A 231 14.28 -11.75 13.47
C ILE A 231 14.70 -10.98 12.22
N LYS A 232 15.00 -9.68 12.36
CA LYS A 232 15.50 -8.84 11.27
C LYS A 232 16.75 -9.40 10.59
N SER A 233 17.65 -10.07 11.34
CA SER A 233 18.86 -10.67 10.77
C SER A 233 18.58 -11.93 9.93
N VAL A 234 17.53 -12.69 10.28
CA VAL A 234 17.12 -13.89 9.53
C VAL A 234 16.36 -13.50 8.27
N VAL A 235 15.55 -12.43 8.33
CA VAL A 235 14.84 -11.88 7.17
C VAL A 235 15.80 -11.32 6.11
N GLU A 236 16.99 -10.85 6.50
CA GLU A 236 18.04 -10.42 5.57
C GLU A 236 18.70 -11.58 4.79
N LEU A 237 18.53 -12.84 5.21
CA LEU A 237 19.04 -14.01 4.48
C LEU A 237 18.22 -14.35 3.21
N PHE A 238 17.05 -13.71 3.04
CA PHE A 238 16.13 -13.93 1.94
C PHE A 238 16.04 -12.73 0.98
N LYS A 239 16.98 -11.78 1.09
CA LYS A 239 17.20 -10.69 0.10
C LYS A 239 18.33 -11.07 -0.84
#